data_AF-A0A1E2RXN6-F1
#
_entry.id   AF-A0A1E2RXN6-F1
#
_cell.length_a   1.000
_cell.length_b   1.000
_cell.length_c   1.000
_cell.angle_alpha   90.00
_cell.angle_beta   90.00
_cell.angle_gamma   90.00
#
_symmetry.space_group_name_H-M   'P 1'
#
loop_
_entity.id
_entity.type
_entity.pdbx_description
1 polymer ?
#
loop_
_entity_poly.entity_id
_entity_poly.type
_entity_poly.pdbx_seq_one_letter_code
_entity_poly.pdbx_strand_id
1 'polypeptide(L)'
;MSEVPERWSEAVSRWAEMNQGALTIENEERSPTVEDEWLFYQSLAGAWPFDLSPDDAEGMGTLSDRMTAFMLKAIREAKVRTSWTGQDQPYEDAVERFVRETLDPDAAVAFLEDFTAHHAPIALAGALYSLSQTLIKLTAPGVPDIYRGSELWELSLVDPDNRRPVDFSQLEGMLSELESVDTPADLLQRWHRGAIKLYLLEKGLRLRQEHPSLFETGEYAPLHLTGARSGNAVAYLRDEHDFGLITIAPIRAHALLEGQKTPIVPAERWEDTAISLPGDWANKRWRNLLTGETMTATEGKMRLGEILQSFPVALLATEGS
;
A
#
# COMPACT_ATOMS: atom_id res chain seq x y z
N MET A 1 10.02 -3.97 -1.63
CA MET A 1 11.42 -3.83 -2.08
C MET A 1 12.42 -4.12 -0.95
N SER A 2 12.42 -3.38 0.16
CA SER A 2 13.39 -3.59 1.26
C SER A 2 13.31 -4.96 1.96
N GLU A 3 12.18 -5.66 1.86
CA GLU A 3 12.03 -7.04 2.36
C GLU A 3 12.53 -8.12 1.40
N VAL A 4 12.80 -7.76 0.14
CA VAL A 4 13.28 -8.66 -0.91
C VAL A 4 14.37 -7.97 -1.76
N PRO A 5 15.43 -7.43 -1.14
CA PRO A 5 16.39 -6.59 -1.83
C PRO A 5 17.16 -7.34 -2.94
N GLU A 6 17.50 -8.61 -2.74
CA GLU A 6 18.19 -9.43 -3.74
C GLU A 6 17.30 -9.70 -4.95
N ARG A 7 16.05 -10.17 -4.73
CA ARG A 7 15.08 -10.42 -5.81
C ARG A 7 14.80 -9.14 -6.62
N TRP A 8 14.71 -7.99 -5.94
CA TRP A 8 14.52 -6.70 -6.60
C TRP A 8 15.74 -6.32 -7.45
N SER A 9 16.95 -6.43 -6.90
CA SER A 9 18.18 -6.10 -7.63
C SER A 9 18.37 -6.99 -8.86
N GLU A 10 18.12 -8.29 -8.73
CA GLU A 10 18.19 -9.24 -9.85
C GLU A 10 17.17 -8.91 -10.95
N ALA A 11 15.96 -8.52 -10.56
CA ALA A 11 14.92 -8.11 -11.51
C ALA A 11 15.34 -6.83 -12.27
N VAL A 12 15.83 -5.81 -11.56
CA VAL A 12 16.33 -4.59 -12.20
C VAL A 12 17.47 -4.87 -13.17
N SER A 13 18.42 -5.75 -12.82
CA SER A 13 19.48 -6.14 -13.75
C SER A 13 18.94 -6.79 -15.03
N ARG A 14 17.95 -7.68 -14.92
CA ARG A 14 17.31 -8.29 -16.10
C ARG A 14 16.54 -7.27 -16.94
N TRP A 15 15.81 -6.35 -16.30
CA TRP A 15 15.08 -5.30 -17.02
C TRP A 15 16.04 -4.37 -17.76
N ALA A 16 17.16 -4.00 -17.14
CA ALA A 16 18.20 -3.22 -17.79
C ALA A 16 18.77 -3.94 -19.03
N GLU A 17 18.92 -5.27 -18.99
CA GLU A 17 19.30 -6.07 -20.16
C GLU A 17 18.22 -6.07 -21.25
N MET A 18 16.95 -6.23 -20.88
CA MET A 18 15.81 -6.22 -21.81
C MET A 18 15.66 -4.86 -22.51
N ASN A 19 15.91 -3.76 -21.78
CA ASN A 19 15.71 -2.40 -22.24
C ASN A 19 16.99 -1.76 -22.84
N GLN A 20 18.04 -2.55 -23.10
CA GLN A 20 19.29 -2.02 -23.71
C GLN A 20 19.05 -1.30 -25.04
N GLY A 21 18.05 -1.75 -25.82
CA GLY A 21 17.68 -1.12 -27.09
C GLY A 21 17.16 0.32 -26.94
N ALA A 22 16.61 0.66 -25.77
CA ALA A 22 16.06 1.98 -25.49
C ALA A 22 17.13 3.01 -25.08
N LEU A 23 18.31 2.54 -24.66
CA LEU A 23 19.42 3.40 -24.23
C LEU A 23 19.98 4.23 -25.39
N THR A 24 20.31 5.49 -25.12
CA THR A 24 21.15 6.30 -26.01
C THR A 24 22.61 6.14 -25.59
N ILE A 25 23.48 5.77 -26.51
CA ILE A 25 24.93 5.71 -26.28
C ILE A 25 25.62 6.74 -27.20
N GLU A 26 26.20 7.77 -26.61
CA GLU A 26 26.96 8.80 -27.32
C GLU A 26 28.29 9.04 -26.60
N ASN A 27 29.40 9.08 -27.35
CA ASN A 27 30.74 9.32 -26.80
C ASN A 27 31.11 8.41 -25.61
N GLU A 28 30.73 7.12 -25.67
CA GLU A 28 30.92 6.13 -24.60
C GLU A 28 30.10 6.39 -23.31
N GLU A 29 29.21 7.38 -23.31
CA GLU A 29 28.27 7.64 -22.22
C GLU A 29 26.88 7.05 -22.52
N ARG A 30 26.30 6.38 -21.53
CA ARG A 30 24.91 5.86 -21.59
C ARG A 30 23.91 6.86 -21.00
N SER A 31 22.76 7.01 -21.66
CA SER A 31 21.62 7.80 -21.20
C SER A 31 20.34 6.96 -21.25
N PRO A 32 19.53 6.89 -20.17
CA PRO A 32 19.79 7.45 -18.83
C PRO A 32 21.05 6.89 -18.15
N THR A 33 21.57 7.62 -17.16
CA THR A 33 22.58 7.10 -16.23
C THR A 33 22.05 5.86 -15.48
N VAL A 34 22.94 5.09 -14.84
CA VAL A 34 22.55 3.90 -14.06
C VAL A 34 21.63 4.30 -12.91
N GLU A 35 21.91 5.43 -12.28
CA GLU A 35 21.17 5.98 -11.15
C GLU A 35 19.75 6.43 -11.57
N ASP A 36 19.64 7.10 -12.73
CA ASP A 36 18.34 7.54 -13.25
C ASP A 36 17.50 6.35 -13.74
N GLU A 37 18.12 5.32 -14.33
CA GLU A 37 17.44 4.07 -14.67
C GLU A 37 16.93 3.33 -13.43
N TRP A 38 17.73 3.28 -12.35
CA TRP A 38 17.30 2.69 -11.08
C TRP A 38 16.11 3.45 -10.49
N LEU A 39 16.15 4.79 -10.51
CA LEU A 39 15.04 5.64 -10.10
C LEU A 39 13.79 5.35 -10.93
N PHE A 40 13.92 5.20 -12.24
CA PHE A 40 12.81 4.87 -13.13
C PHE A 40 12.11 3.57 -12.69
N TYR A 41 12.84 2.46 -12.50
CA TYR A 41 12.21 1.19 -12.10
C TYR A 41 11.56 1.27 -10.72
N GLN A 42 12.19 1.95 -9.76
CA GLN A 42 11.63 2.14 -8.42
C GLN A 42 10.33 2.95 -8.46
N SER A 43 10.33 4.06 -9.20
CA SER A 43 9.16 4.93 -9.36
C SER A 43 8.06 4.25 -10.17
N LEU A 44 8.40 3.47 -11.19
CA LEU A 44 7.45 2.68 -11.96
C LEU A 44 6.71 1.68 -11.06
N ALA A 45 7.44 0.94 -10.21
CA ALA A 45 6.83 0.02 -9.24
C ALA A 45 5.95 0.73 -8.20
N GLY A 46 6.21 2.02 -7.91
CA GLY A 46 5.36 2.81 -7.02
C GLY A 46 4.12 3.40 -7.69
N ALA A 47 4.17 3.65 -9.01
CA ALA A 47 3.15 4.36 -9.76
C ALA A 47 2.26 3.47 -10.63
N TRP A 48 2.59 2.17 -10.75
CA TRP A 48 1.85 1.19 -11.55
C TRP A 48 0.47 0.91 -10.95
N PRO A 49 -0.65 1.26 -11.63
CA PRO A 49 -1.99 1.01 -11.12
C PRO A 49 -2.28 -0.48 -10.92
N PHE A 50 -2.97 -0.84 -9.83
CA PHE A 50 -3.21 -2.25 -9.49
C PHE A 50 -4.11 -3.01 -10.47
N ASP A 51 -4.88 -2.30 -11.28
CA ASP A 51 -5.78 -2.83 -12.31
C ASP A 51 -5.27 -2.61 -13.74
N LEU A 52 -4.09 -1.99 -13.91
CA LEU A 52 -3.49 -1.79 -15.22
C LEU A 52 -2.89 -3.09 -15.74
N SER A 53 -3.41 -3.54 -16.88
CA SER A 53 -2.87 -4.66 -17.64
C SER A 53 -1.86 -4.15 -18.68
N PRO A 54 -0.76 -4.86 -18.96
CA PRO A 54 0.25 -4.41 -19.93
C PRO A 54 -0.25 -4.36 -21.38
N ASP A 55 -1.39 -4.98 -21.69
CA ASP A 55 -2.07 -4.91 -23.00
C ASP A 55 -3.10 -3.77 -23.11
N ASP A 56 -3.34 -3.02 -22.02
CA ASP A 56 -4.17 -1.81 -22.04
C ASP A 56 -3.38 -0.62 -22.62
N ALA A 57 -3.46 -0.44 -23.93
CA ALA A 57 -2.73 0.61 -24.64
C ALA A 57 -3.05 2.03 -24.11
N GLU A 58 -4.30 2.31 -23.71
CA GLU A 58 -4.69 3.63 -23.19
C GLU A 58 -4.12 3.87 -21.79
N GLY A 59 -4.25 2.88 -20.91
CA GLY A 59 -3.70 2.92 -19.56
C GLY A 59 -2.16 2.98 -19.57
N MET A 60 -1.51 2.22 -20.44
CA MET A 60 -0.06 2.24 -20.63
C MET A 60 0.42 3.59 -21.18
N GLY A 61 -0.29 4.18 -22.15
CA GLY A 61 0.00 5.52 -22.65
C GLY A 61 -0.09 6.58 -21.54
N THR A 62 -1.14 6.52 -20.71
CA THR A 62 -1.31 7.42 -19.56
C THR A 62 -0.18 7.26 -18.53
N LEU A 63 0.23 6.03 -18.22
CA LEU A 63 1.35 5.77 -17.32
C LEU A 63 2.66 6.29 -17.91
N SER A 64 2.90 6.07 -19.21
CA SER A 64 4.08 6.53 -19.94
C SER A 64 4.25 8.05 -19.89
N ASP A 65 3.17 8.81 -20.10
CA ASP A 65 3.20 10.27 -20.01
C ASP A 65 3.50 10.75 -18.58
N ARG A 66 2.88 10.12 -17.57
CA ARG A 66 3.14 10.43 -16.15
C ARG A 66 4.59 10.17 -15.77
N MET A 67 5.11 9.00 -16.16
CA MET A 67 6.50 8.62 -15.89
C MET A 67 7.50 9.50 -16.63
N THR A 68 7.21 9.90 -17.86
CA THR A 68 8.05 10.82 -18.65
C THR A 68 8.15 12.18 -17.96
N ALA A 69 7.01 12.78 -17.59
CA ALA A 69 6.98 14.06 -16.89
C ALA A 69 7.71 14.00 -15.54
N PHE A 70 7.54 12.90 -14.81
CA PHE A 70 8.25 12.65 -13.55
C PHE A 70 9.77 12.56 -13.76
N MET A 71 10.24 11.74 -14.70
CA MET A 71 11.66 11.52 -14.93
C MET A 71 12.36 12.82 -15.35
N LEU A 72 11.78 13.58 -16.28
CA LEU A 72 12.32 14.89 -16.68
C LEU A 72 12.40 15.87 -15.52
N LYS A 73 11.39 15.89 -14.63
CA LYS A 73 11.44 16.70 -13.40
C LYS A 73 12.54 16.22 -12.46
N ALA A 74 12.64 14.91 -12.23
CA ALA A 74 13.60 14.33 -11.30
C ALA A 74 15.05 14.63 -11.70
N ILE A 75 15.42 14.43 -12.96
CA ILE A 75 16.78 14.69 -13.46
C ILE A 75 17.15 16.19 -13.39
N ARG A 76 16.18 17.09 -13.60
CA ARG A 76 16.37 18.55 -13.45
C ARG A 76 16.53 18.99 -12.00
N GLU A 77 15.83 18.33 -11.07
CA GLU A 77 15.99 18.58 -9.63
C GLU A 77 17.32 18.04 -9.08
N ALA A 78 17.79 16.91 -9.60
CA ALA A 78 19.06 16.30 -9.21
C ALA A 78 20.27 17.17 -9.58
N LYS A 79 20.19 17.96 -10.66
CA LYS A 79 21.24 18.90 -11.13
C LYS A 79 22.60 18.23 -11.40
N VAL A 80 22.59 16.94 -11.72
CA VAL A 80 23.81 16.16 -12.04
C VAL A 80 24.15 16.31 -13.53
N ARG A 81 23.17 16.08 -14.41
CA ARG A 81 23.33 16.16 -15.88
C ARG A 81 22.60 17.35 -16.51
N THR A 82 21.38 17.64 -16.03
CA THR A 82 20.55 18.76 -16.51
C THR A 82 19.99 19.55 -15.33
N SER A 83 19.50 20.76 -15.57
CA SER A 83 18.87 21.61 -14.56
C SER A 83 17.79 22.51 -15.16
N TRP A 84 16.96 23.11 -14.32
CA TRP A 84 15.95 24.09 -14.75
C TRP A 84 16.53 25.33 -15.48
N THR A 85 17.78 25.71 -15.19
CA THR A 85 18.42 26.91 -15.74
C THR A 85 19.43 26.64 -16.84
N GLY A 86 19.92 25.41 -16.93
CA GLY A 86 20.86 24.94 -17.95
C GLY A 86 20.47 23.53 -18.37
N GLN A 87 19.62 23.46 -19.40
CA GLN A 87 19.04 22.22 -19.90
C GLN A 87 20.02 21.50 -20.84
N ASP A 88 20.29 20.23 -20.55
CA ASP A 88 20.97 19.31 -21.46
C ASP A 88 19.91 18.58 -22.29
N GLN A 89 19.51 19.21 -23.40
CA GLN A 89 18.41 18.71 -24.24
C GLN A 89 18.68 17.29 -24.79
N PRO A 90 19.88 16.96 -25.31
CA PRO A 90 20.18 15.59 -25.71
C PRO A 90 19.97 14.55 -24.59
N TYR A 91 20.36 14.88 -23.35
CA TYR A 91 20.14 13.98 -22.22
C TYR A 91 18.65 13.84 -21.87
N GLU A 92 17.91 14.94 -21.85
CA GLU A 92 16.47 14.94 -21.58
C GLU A 92 15.69 14.15 -22.65
N ASP A 93 16.01 14.33 -23.93
CA ASP A 93 15.42 13.59 -25.05
C ASP A 93 15.71 12.10 -24.94
N ALA A 94 16.93 11.72 -24.55
CA ALA A 94 17.31 10.32 -24.33
C ALA A 94 16.53 9.69 -23.17
N VAL A 95 16.31 10.41 -22.07
CA VAL A 95 15.51 9.93 -20.92
C VAL A 95 14.05 9.79 -21.31
N GLU A 96 13.47 10.77 -22.01
CA GLU A 96 12.10 10.67 -22.51
C GLU A 96 11.92 9.48 -23.45
N ARG A 97 12.82 9.30 -24.42
CA ARG A 97 12.79 8.15 -25.34
C ARG A 97 12.86 6.83 -24.57
N PHE A 98 13.78 6.72 -23.61
CA PHE A 98 13.91 5.52 -22.78
C PHE A 98 12.61 5.15 -22.07
N VAL A 99 11.94 6.13 -21.44
CA VAL A 99 10.66 5.91 -20.75
C VAL A 99 9.58 5.45 -21.74
N ARG A 100 9.47 6.14 -22.89
CA ARG A 100 8.43 5.84 -23.89
C ARG A 100 8.60 4.45 -24.50
N GLU A 101 9.82 4.09 -24.88
CA GLU A 101 10.10 2.77 -25.48
C GLU A 101 9.95 1.64 -24.45
N THR A 102 10.37 1.85 -23.20
CA THR A 102 10.25 0.84 -22.13
C THR A 102 8.78 0.58 -21.71
N LEU A 103 7.89 1.55 -21.94
CA LEU A 103 6.45 1.44 -21.64
C LEU A 103 5.58 1.27 -22.89
N ASP A 104 6.19 1.00 -24.03
CA ASP A 104 5.47 0.71 -25.27
C ASP A 104 4.96 -0.75 -25.24
N PRO A 105 3.63 -0.99 -25.26
CA PRO A 105 3.07 -2.33 -25.17
C PRO A 105 3.39 -3.22 -26.38
N ASP A 106 3.73 -2.64 -27.54
CA ASP A 106 4.09 -3.39 -28.75
C ASP A 106 5.60 -3.66 -28.82
N ALA A 107 6.43 -2.74 -28.34
CA ALA A 107 7.89 -2.86 -28.44
C ALA A 107 8.55 -3.52 -27.21
N ALA A 108 8.01 -3.32 -26.01
CA ALA A 108 8.61 -3.76 -24.75
C ALA A 108 7.91 -4.97 -24.10
N VAL A 109 7.22 -5.80 -24.88
CA VAL A 109 6.42 -6.95 -24.40
C VAL A 109 7.13 -7.79 -23.35
N ALA A 110 8.37 -8.23 -23.64
CA ALA A 110 9.12 -9.10 -22.74
C ALA A 110 9.44 -8.44 -21.39
N PHE A 111 9.76 -7.14 -21.40
CA PHE A 111 9.98 -6.37 -20.17
C PHE A 111 8.67 -6.20 -19.40
N LEU A 112 7.57 -5.83 -20.06
CA LEU A 112 6.29 -5.57 -19.40
C LEU A 112 5.70 -6.85 -18.78
N GLU A 113 5.83 -8.00 -19.45
CA GLU A 113 5.45 -9.30 -18.90
C GLU A 113 6.29 -9.67 -17.66
N ASP A 114 7.62 -9.53 -17.73
CA ASP A 114 8.49 -9.84 -16.59
C ASP A 114 8.28 -8.86 -15.42
N PHE A 115 8.18 -7.56 -15.73
CA PHE A 115 7.95 -6.50 -14.75
C PHE A 115 6.64 -6.73 -13.99
N THR A 116 5.53 -6.96 -14.70
CA THR A 116 4.22 -7.16 -14.06
C THR A 116 4.20 -8.41 -13.17
N ALA A 117 4.82 -9.51 -13.61
CA ALA A 117 4.94 -10.74 -12.82
C ALA A 117 5.74 -10.54 -11.53
N HIS A 118 6.86 -9.81 -11.59
CA HIS A 118 7.72 -9.54 -10.44
C HIS A 118 7.18 -8.42 -9.53
N HIS A 119 6.45 -7.47 -10.10
CA HIS A 119 5.81 -6.37 -9.37
C HIS A 119 4.60 -6.87 -8.56
N ALA A 120 3.81 -7.80 -9.07
CA ALA A 120 2.59 -8.30 -8.42
C ALA A 120 2.73 -8.64 -6.91
N PRO A 121 3.72 -9.42 -6.43
CA PRO A 121 3.89 -9.68 -5.00
C PRO A 121 4.28 -8.43 -4.19
N ILE A 122 5.01 -7.49 -4.78
CA ILE A 122 5.38 -6.21 -4.15
C ILE A 122 4.14 -5.32 -4.02
N ALA A 123 3.33 -5.23 -5.10
CA ALA A 123 2.07 -4.51 -5.13
C ALA A 123 1.10 -5.01 -4.07
N LEU A 124 0.98 -6.33 -3.92
CA LEU A 124 0.11 -6.97 -2.94
C LEU A 124 0.51 -6.61 -1.50
N ALA A 125 1.80 -6.68 -1.19
CA ALA A 125 2.32 -6.24 0.11
C ALA A 125 2.12 -4.73 0.31
N GLY A 126 2.32 -3.93 -0.73
CA GLY A 126 2.06 -2.49 -0.73
C GLY A 126 0.61 -2.14 -0.38
N ALA A 127 -0.36 -2.87 -0.94
CA ALA A 127 -1.78 -2.70 -0.60
C ALA A 127 -2.06 -3.03 0.88
N LEU A 128 -1.52 -4.14 1.40
CA LEU A 128 -1.62 -4.49 2.82
C LEU A 128 -1.02 -3.41 3.74
N TYR A 129 0.14 -2.86 3.35
CA TYR A 129 0.79 -1.80 4.12
C TYR A 129 0.05 -0.48 4.05
N SER A 130 -0.58 -0.17 2.92
CA SER A 130 -1.44 1.01 2.79
C SER A 130 -2.68 0.89 3.69
N LEU A 131 -3.29 -0.30 3.81
CA LEU A 131 -4.37 -0.56 4.78
C LEU A 131 -3.88 -0.42 6.22
N SER A 132 -2.70 -0.99 6.52
CA SER A 132 -2.08 -0.90 7.84
C SER A 132 -1.79 0.54 8.24
N GLN A 133 -1.18 1.33 7.34
CA GLN A 133 -0.91 2.75 7.55
C GLN A 133 -2.21 3.55 7.71
N THR A 134 -3.24 3.23 6.92
CA THR A 134 -4.55 3.89 7.01
C THR A 134 -5.21 3.64 8.37
N LEU A 135 -5.22 2.38 8.84
CA LEU A 135 -5.77 2.05 10.15
C LEU A 135 -4.99 2.75 11.27
N ILE A 136 -3.65 2.73 11.21
CA ILE A 136 -2.81 3.42 12.19
C ILE A 136 -3.09 4.92 12.19
N LYS A 137 -3.15 5.55 11.02
CA LYS A 137 -3.47 6.97 10.88
C LYS A 137 -4.81 7.36 11.52
N LEU A 138 -5.82 6.51 11.38
CA LEU A 138 -7.16 6.73 11.94
C LEU A 138 -7.20 6.55 13.46
N THR A 139 -6.36 5.70 14.01
CA THR A 139 -6.49 5.23 15.41
C THR A 139 -5.35 5.67 16.32
N ALA A 140 -4.22 6.15 15.81
CA ALA A 140 -3.14 6.72 16.61
C ALA A 140 -3.51 8.09 17.22
N PRO A 141 -2.73 8.61 18.19
CA PRO A 141 -2.90 9.97 18.71
C PRO A 141 -2.75 11.06 17.65
N GLY A 142 -3.62 12.08 17.75
CA GLY A 142 -3.67 13.21 16.82
C GLY A 142 -4.93 13.22 15.96
N VAL A 143 -4.94 14.12 14.98
CA VAL A 143 -6.04 14.32 14.02
C VAL A 143 -5.61 13.74 12.67
N PRO A 144 -6.34 12.74 12.12
CA PRO A 144 -6.02 12.21 10.80
C PRO A 144 -6.34 13.22 9.70
N ASP A 145 -5.37 13.50 8.84
CA ASP A 145 -5.54 14.34 7.64
C ASP A 145 -5.57 13.48 6.38
N ILE A 146 -6.65 13.46 5.60
CA ILE A 146 -6.75 12.67 4.36
C ILE A 146 -6.61 13.60 3.15
N TYR A 147 -5.54 13.40 2.36
CA TYR A 147 -5.38 14.13 1.11
C TYR A 147 -6.44 13.66 0.10
N ARG A 148 -6.99 14.59 -0.68
CA ARG A 148 -8.02 14.28 -1.69
C ARG A 148 -7.58 13.13 -2.62
N GLY A 149 -8.48 12.19 -2.90
CA GLY A 149 -8.20 11.01 -3.72
C GLY A 149 -7.53 9.86 -2.96
N SER A 150 -6.90 10.14 -1.81
CA SER A 150 -6.27 9.11 -0.96
C SER A 150 -7.27 8.25 -0.19
N GLU A 151 -8.57 8.45 -0.40
CA GLU A 151 -9.62 7.52 0.03
C GLU A 151 -9.48 6.16 -0.66
N LEU A 152 -8.97 6.15 -1.90
CA LEU A 152 -8.61 4.95 -2.66
C LEU A 152 -7.08 4.78 -2.75
N TRP A 153 -6.62 4.00 -3.71
CA TRP A 153 -5.19 3.84 -4.00
C TRP A 153 -4.65 5.05 -4.75
N GLU A 154 -4.08 6.00 -4.01
CA GLU A 154 -3.44 7.16 -4.60
C GLU A 154 -1.96 6.86 -4.90
N LEU A 155 -1.69 6.45 -6.13
CA LEU A 155 -0.37 6.06 -6.66
C LEU A 155 0.24 7.21 -7.50
N SER A 156 0.10 8.44 -7.02
CA SER A 156 0.67 9.63 -7.66
C SER A 156 2.16 9.78 -7.41
N LEU A 157 2.84 10.32 -8.42
CA LEU A 157 4.21 10.82 -8.35
C LEU A 157 4.21 12.25 -7.76
N VAL A 158 5.35 12.93 -7.82
CA VAL A 158 5.44 14.32 -7.36
C VAL A 158 4.62 15.28 -8.23
N ASP A 159 4.41 16.51 -7.74
CA ASP A 159 3.75 17.60 -8.48
C ASP A 159 4.29 17.73 -9.93
N PRO A 160 3.44 17.94 -10.95
CA PRO A 160 1.99 18.13 -10.86
C PRO A 160 1.15 16.85 -10.84
N ASP A 161 1.74 15.66 -10.84
CA ASP A 161 0.99 14.39 -10.94
C ASP A 161 0.03 14.17 -9.74
N ASN A 162 0.46 14.54 -8.53
CA ASN A 162 -0.39 14.52 -7.34
C ASN A 162 -1.48 15.61 -7.32
N ARG A 163 -1.60 16.43 -8.37
CA ARG A 163 -2.65 17.44 -8.52
C ARG A 163 -3.72 17.08 -9.56
N ARG A 164 -3.65 15.88 -10.15
CA ARG A 164 -4.70 15.36 -11.04
C ARG A 164 -6.09 15.49 -10.41
N PRO A 165 -7.14 15.71 -11.22
CA PRO A 165 -8.50 15.83 -10.72
C PRO A 165 -8.95 14.52 -10.06
N VAL A 166 -9.73 14.64 -8.99
CA VAL A 166 -10.34 13.51 -8.28
C VAL A 166 -11.77 13.36 -8.78
N ASP A 167 -12.17 12.13 -9.13
CA ASP A 167 -13.55 11.82 -9.48
C ASP A 167 -14.37 11.56 -8.20
N PHE A 168 -14.93 12.64 -7.65
CA PHE A 168 -15.78 12.54 -6.46
C PHE A 168 -17.10 11.79 -6.71
N SER A 169 -17.59 11.76 -7.96
CA SER A 169 -18.82 11.04 -8.28
C SER A 169 -18.61 9.52 -8.19
N GLN A 170 -17.42 9.04 -8.59
CA GLN A 170 -17.02 7.66 -8.38
C GLN A 170 -16.92 7.32 -6.88
N LEU A 171 -16.30 8.19 -6.08
CA LEU A 171 -16.18 8.00 -4.63
C LEU A 171 -17.54 7.94 -3.94
N GLU A 172 -18.46 8.84 -4.29
CA GLU A 172 -19.84 8.84 -3.76
C GLU A 172 -20.56 7.53 -4.11
N GLY A 173 -20.47 7.08 -5.37
CA GLY A 173 -21.06 5.81 -5.79
C GLY A 173 -20.49 4.61 -5.04
N MET A 174 -19.16 4.53 -4.91
CA MET A 174 -18.50 3.47 -4.15
C MET A 174 -18.90 3.50 -2.67
N LEU A 175 -19.03 4.67 -2.06
CA LEU A 175 -19.44 4.81 -0.67
C LEU A 175 -20.88 4.33 -0.47
N SER A 176 -21.81 4.64 -1.39
CA SER A 176 -23.17 4.10 -1.35
C SER A 176 -23.20 2.58 -1.49
N GLU A 177 -22.36 2.00 -2.35
CA GLU A 177 -22.25 0.53 -2.46
C GLU A 177 -21.81 -0.12 -1.14
N LEU A 178 -20.95 0.54 -0.35
CA LEU A 178 -20.48 0.03 0.94
C LEU A 178 -21.60 -0.14 1.98
N GLU A 179 -22.71 0.59 1.86
CA GLU A 179 -23.87 0.43 2.76
C GLU A 179 -24.51 -0.96 2.65
N SER A 180 -24.35 -1.61 1.50
CA SER A 180 -24.88 -2.94 1.20
C SER A 180 -23.88 -4.08 1.43
N VAL A 181 -22.64 -3.77 1.86
CA VAL A 181 -21.61 -4.77 2.09
C VAL A 181 -21.84 -5.44 3.44
N ASP A 182 -22.43 -6.64 3.40
CA ASP A 182 -22.64 -7.47 4.58
C ASP A 182 -21.34 -8.08 5.10
N THR A 183 -20.39 -8.44 4.20
CA THR A 183 -19.12 -9.05 4.58
C THR A 183 -17.93 -8.45 3.81
N PRO A 184 -16.75 -8.29 4.42
CA PRO A 184 -15.58 -7.73 3.74
C PRO A 184 -14.96 -8.61 2.64
N ALA A 185 -15.42 -9.87 2.49
CA ALA A 185 -14.87 -10.83 1.55
C ALA A 185 -14.93 -10.32 0.09
N ASP A 186 -16.02 -9.65 -0.29
CA ASP A 186 -16.19 -9.09 -1.63
C ASP A 186 -15.25 -7.92 -1.90
N LEU A 187 -14.91 -7.15 -0.87
CA LEU A 187 -13.94 -6.05 -0.95
C LEU A 187 -12.52 -6.60 -1.12
N LEU A 188 -12.21 -7.72 -0.47
CA LEU A 188 -10.93 -8.42 -0.61
C LEU A 188 -10.72 -8.95 -2.03
N GLN A 189 -11.75 -9.50 -2.68
CA GLN A 189 -11.63 -10.01 -4.05
C GLN A 189 -11.43 -8.89 -5.08
N ARG A 190 -11.98 -7.70 -4.81
CA ARG A 190 -11.87 -6.51 -5.67
C ARG A 190 -10.92 -5.46 -5.08
N TRP A 191 -9.91 -5.90 -4.33
CA TRP A 191 -9.03 -5.01 -3.57
C TRP A 191 -8.36 -3.96 -4.45
N HIS A 192 -8.00 -4.30 -5.70
CA HIS A 192 -7.36 -3.39 -6.67
C HIS A 192 -8.19 -2.13 -6.95
N ARG A 193 -9.52 -2.16 -6.75
CA ARG A 193 -10.39 -0.98 -6.93
C ARG A 193 -10.35 0.03 -5.78
N GLY A 194 -9.77 -0.33 -4.63
CA GLY A 194 -9.61 0.58 -3.49
C GLY A 194 -10.80 0.67 -2.54
N ALA A 195 -11.95 0.05 -2.86
CA ALA A 195 -13.14 0.05 -2.00
C ALA A 195 -12.86 -0.49 -0.58
N ILE A 196 -11.92 -1.44 -0.44
CA ILE A 196 -11.47 -1.96 0.85
C ILE A 196 -10.83 -0.90 1.76
N LYS A 197 -10.11 0.07 1.16
CA LYS A 197 -9.50 1.18 1.89
C LYS A 197 -10.53 2.27 2.22
N LEU A 198 -11.46 2.54 1.30
CA LEU A 198 -12.59 3.44 1.54
C LEU A 198 -13.45 2.92 2.70
N TYR A 199 -13.73 1.62 2.74
CA TYR A 199 -14.43 0.96 3.85
C TYR A 199 -13.72 1.15 5.19
N LEU A 200 -12.39 0.98 5.22
CA LEU A 200 -11.59 1.18 6.42
C LEU A 200 -11.63 2.64 6.90
N LEU A 201 -11.57 3.60 5.97
CA LEU A 201 -11.69 5.04 6.27
C LEU A 201 -13.07 5.39 6.83
N GLU A 202 -14.13 4.91 6.18
CA GLU A 202 -15.51 5.09 6.60
C GLU A 202 -15.71 4.62 8.05
N LYS A 203 -15.34 3.37 8.36
CA LYS A 203 -15.45 2.79 9.70
C LYS A 203 -14.63 3.55 10.74
N GLY A 204 -13.38 3.86 10.42
CA GLY A 204 -12.50 4.55 11.36
C GLY A 204 -12.92 5.98 11.64
N LEU A 205 -13.33 6.75 10.62
CA LEU A 205 -13.80 8.13 10.79
C LEU A 205 -15.13 8.18 11.54
N ARG A 206 -16.06 7.26 11.25
CA ARG A 206 -17.32 7.14 12.01
C ARG A 206 -17.05 6.83 13.47
N LEU A 207 -16.14 5.90 13.77
CA LEU A 207 -15.77 5.58 15.15
C LEU A 207 -15.20 6.78 15.89
N ARG A 208 -14.38 7.61 15.24
CA ARG A 208 -13.87 8.85 15.84
C ARG A 208 -14.96 9.87 16.13
N GLN A 209 -15.99 9.94 15.27
CA GLN A 209 -17.14 10.81 15.48
C GLN A 209 -18.01 10.33 16.64
N GLU A 210 -18.17 9.01 16.79
CA GLU A 210 -18.97 8.38 17.84
C GLU A 210 -18.27 8.39 19.21
N HIS A 211 -16.94 8.27 19.24
CA HIS A 211 -16.12 8.19 20.45
C HIS A 211 -14.97 9.22 20.47
N PRO A 212 -15.25 10.53 20.44
CA PRO A 212 -14.21 11.56 20.32
C PRO A 212 -13.20 11.53 21.48
N SER A 213 -13.67 11.33 22.71
CA SER A 213 -12.85 11.31 23.93
C SER A 213 -11.82 10.18 23.94
N LEU A 214 -12.14 9.01 23.41
CA LEU A 214 -11.18 7.91 23.21
C LEU A 214 -9.94 8.32 22.41
N PHE A 215 -10.12 9.17 21.39
CA PHE A 215 -9.02 9.58 20.50
C PHE A 215 -8.32 10.86 20.95
N GLU A 216 -9.04 11.76 21.65
CA GLU A 216 -8.51 13.01 22.18
C GLU A 216 -7.75 12.82 23.49
N THR A 217 -8.32 12.09 24.45
CA THR A 217 -7.77 11.96 25.81
C THR A 217 -7.62 10.52 26.30
N GLY A 218 -8.15 9.53 25.56
CA GLY A 218 -8.00 8.12 25.89
C GLY A 218 -6.52 7.69 25.93
N GLU A 219 -6.20 6.80 26.87
CA GLU A 219 -4.84 6.31 27.05
C GLU A 219 -4.39 5.49 25.85
N TYR A 220 -3.10 5.53 25.54
CA TYR A 220 -2.48 4.72 24.48
C TYR A 220 -1.50 3.75 25.10
N ALA A 221 -1.75 2.44 24.94
CA ALA A 221 -0.90 1.38 25.47
C ALA A 221 -0.45 0.44 24.34
N PRO A 222 0.87 0.27 24.09
CA PRO A 222 1.34 -0.74 23.14
C PRO A 222 1.02 -2.14 23.66
N LEU A 223 0.58 -3.04 22.77
CA LEU A 223 0.33 -4.44 23.11
C LEU A 223 1.51 -5.30 22.67
N HIS A 224 1.93 -6.22 23.53
CA HIS A 224 3.04 -7.12 23.23
C HIS A 224 2.56 -8.30 22.37
N LEU A 225 3.22 -8.49 21.23
CA LEU A 225 3.05 -9.68 20.39
C LEU A 225 4.04 -10.76 20.81
N THR A 226 3.56 -12.01 20.86
CA THR A 226 4.35 -13.22 21.13
C THR A 226 4.21 -14.20 19.98
N GLY A 227 5.07 -15.22 19.91
CA GLY A 227 5.06 -16.25 18.87
C GLY A 227 5.99 -15.97 17.69
N ALA A 228 6.01 -16.90 16.72
CA ALA A 228 6.99 -16.98 15.64
C ALA A 228 6.99 -15.77 14.69
N ARG A 229 5.83 -15.11 14.50
CA ARG A 229 5.65 -13.93 13.63
C ARG A 229 5.35 -12.66 14.41
N SER A 230 5.77 -12.58 15.68
CA SER A 230 5.60 -11.39 16.53
C SER A 230 6.22 -10.12 15.95
N GLY A 231 7.22 -10.24 15.06
CA GLY A 231 7.80 -9.12 14.31
C GLY A 231 6.97 -8.66 13.10
N ASN A 232 5.92 -9.38 12.70
CA ASN A 232 5.20 -9.12 11.45
C ASN A 232 3.88 -8.35 11.66
N ALA A 233 3.65 -7.78 12.83
CA ALA A 233 2.53 -6.90 13.10
C ALA A 233 2.85 -5.92 14.24
N VAL A 234 2.08 -4.84 14.29
CA VAL A 234 2.02 -3.91 15.42
C VAL A 234 0.63 -3.94 16.01
N ALA A 235 0.53 -3.80 17.32
CA ALA A 235 -0.74 -3.72 18.02
C ALA A 235 -0.70 -2.74 19.19
N TYR A 236 -1.81 -2.06 19.43
CA TYR A 236 -1.97 -1.17 20.58
C TYR A 236 -3.44 -1.08 20.99
N LEU A 237 -3.64 -0.77 22.27
CA LEU A 237 -4.93 -0.50 22.90
C LEU A 237 -5.07 1.01 23.09
N ARG A 238 -6.25 1.52 22.74
CA ARG A 238 -6.78 2.74 23.30
C ARG A 238 -7.79 2.43 24.38
N ASP A 239 -7.69 3.15 25.48
CA ASP A 239 -8.52 2.95 26.67
C ASP A 239 -9.23 4.25 27.02
N GLU A 240 -10.56 4.19 27.03
CA GLU A 240 -11.40 5.20 27.66
C GLU A 240 -12.26 4.54 28.74
N HIS A 241 -11.65 4.34 29.91
CA HIS A 241 -12.26 3.74 31.10
C HIS A 241 -12.72 2.29 30.88
N ASP A 242 -13.96 2.10 30.44
CA ASP A 242 -14.56 0.78 30.19
C ASP A 242 -14.66 0.44 28.70
N PHE A 243 -14.31 1.38 27.82
CA PHE A 243 -14.31 1.19 26.38
C PHE A 243 -12.88 1.04 25.86
N GLY A 244 -12.54 -0.18 25.45
CA GLY A 244 -11.25 -0.51 24.87
C GLY A 244 -11.33 -0.63 23.36
N LEU A 245 -10.32 -0.11 22.65
CA LEU A 245 -10.17 -0.24 21.21
C LEU A 245 -8.77 -0.74 20.86
N ILE A 246 -8.69 -1.94 20.31
CA ILE A 246 -7.44 -2.56 19.88
C ILE A 246 -7.27 -2.37 18.38
N THR A 247 -6.13 -1.83 17.99
CA THR A 247 -5.67 -1.80 16.60
C THR A 247 -4.62 -2.87 16.38
N ILE A 248 -4.74 -3.65 15.30
CA ILE A 248 -3.74 -4.62 14.86
C ILE A 248 -3.49 -4.41 13.36
N ALA A 249 -2.23 -4.18 13.01
CA ALA A 249 -1.81 -3.86 11.65
C ALA A 249 -0.56 -4.67 11.27
N PRO A 250 -0.62 -5.53 10.24
CA PRO A 250 0.55 -6.24 9.74
C PRO A 250 1.64 -5.31 9.21
N ILE A 251 2.89 -5.69 9.45
CA ILE A 251 4.08 -5.02 8.92
C ILE A 251 5.07 -6.10 8.49
N ARG A 252 5.95 -5.81 7.52
CA ARG A 252 6.98 -6.77 7.10
C ARG A 252 6.40 -8.15 6.72
N ALA A 253 5.24 -8.17 6.08
CA ALA A 253 4.44 -9.36 5.79
C ALA A 253 4.64 -9.90 4.36
N HIS A 254 5.58 -9.38 3.57
CA HIS A 254 5.77 -9.80 2.17
C HIS A 254 5.96 -11.32 2.05
N ALA A 255 6.85 -11.90 2.87
CA ALA A 255 7.05 -13.36 2.87
C ALA A 255 5.80 -14.15 3.28
N LEU A 256 4.96 -13.57 4.15
CA LEU A 256 3.71 -14.20 4.58
C LEU A 256 2.63 -14.16 3.49
N LEU A 257 2.77 -13.32 2.47
CA LEU A 257 1.86 -13.23 1.32
C LEU A 257 2.32 -14.06 0.11
N GLU A 258 3.43 -14.80 0.17
CA GLU A 258 3.94 -15.55 -0.99
C GLU A 258 2.88 -16.50 -1.57
N GLY A 259 2.57 -16.37 -2.86
CA GLY A 259 1.55 -17.15 -3.57
C GLY A 259 0.10 -16.68 -3.37
N GLN A 260 -0.13 -15.62 -2.59
CA GLN A 260 -1.47 -15.03 -2.43
C GLN A 260 -1.83 -14.12 -3.60
N LYS A 261 -3.14 -13.94 -3.82
CA LYS A 261 -3.70 -13.00 -4.82
C LYS A 261 -4.47 -11.83 -4.21
N THR A 262 -4.70 -11.89 -2.90
CA THR A 262 -5.40 -10.88 -2.11
C THR A 262 -4.48 -10.41 -0.97
N PRO A 263 -4.60 -9.15 -0.52
CA PRO A 263 -3.67 -8.56 0.44
C PRO A 263 -3.99 -9.00 1.88
N ILE A 264 -4.18 -10.30 2.10
CA ILE A 264 -4.49 -10.89 3.40
C ILE A 264 -3.52 -12.03 3.66
N VAL A 265 -2.95 -12.06 4.87
CA VAL A 265 -2.07 -13.15 5.31
C VAL A 265 -2.96 -14.33 5.73
N PRO A 266 -2.80 -15.52 5.13
CA PRO A 266 -3.53 -16.72 5.56
C PRO A 266 -3.35 -17.01 7.05
N ALA A 267 -4.42 -17.44 7.71
CA ALA A 267 -4.46 -17.65 9.16
C ALA A 267 -3.32 -18.55 9.66
N GLU A 268 -3.02 -19.63 8.94
CA GLU A 268 -1.98 -20.59 9.26
C GLU A 268 -0.56 -20.00 9.22
N ARG A 269 -0.33 -18.95 8.43
CA ARG A 269 0.98 -18.29 8.32
C ARG A 269 1.29 -17.36 9.48
N TRP A 270 0.30 -17.05 10.33
CA TRP A 270 0.53 -16.41 11.62
C TRP A 270 1.06 -17.38 12.67
N GLU A 271 0.99 -18.69 12.44
CA GLU A 271 1.47 -19.73 13.36
C GLU A 271 0.91 -19.53 14.78
N ASP A 272 1.76 -19.51 15.80
CA ASP A 272 1.40 -19.27 17.19
C ASP A 272 1.39 -17.77 17.58
N THR A 273 1.35 -16.86 16.60
CA THR A 273 1.44 -15.42 16.89
C THR A 273 0.18 -14.91 17.57
N ALA A 274 0.35 -14.19 18.68
CA ALA A 274 -0.75 -13.70 19.51
C ALA A 274 -0.45 -12.37 20.17
N ILE A 275 -1.48 -11.54 20.38
CA ILE A 275 -1.42 -10.41 21.30
C ILE A 275 -1.72 -10.88 22.73
N SER A 276 -1.06 -10.27 23.71
CA SER A 276 -1.38 -10.45 25.13
C SER A 276 -2.20 -9.26 25.65
N LEU A 277 -3.33 -9.54 26.31
CA LEU A 277 -4.22 -8.53 26.84
C LEU A 277 -3.93 -8.27 28.33
N PRO A 278 -3.78 -6.99 28.75
CA PRO A 278 -3.46 -6.65 30.13
C PRO A 278 -4.70 -6.65 31.04
N GLY A 279 -4.56 -7.13 32.27
CA GLY A 279 -5.57 -6.96 33.33
C GLY A 279 -6.97 -7.44 32.93
N ASP A 280 -7.98 -6.62 33.22
CA ASP A 280 -9.39 -6.98 32.99
C ASP A 280 -9.78 -7.03 31.50
N TRP A 281 -8.98 -6.45 30.60
CA TRP A 281 -9.19 -6.53 29.16
C TRP A 281 -9.16 -7.97 28.64
N ALA A 282 -8.41 -8.85 29.32
CA ALA A 282 -8.37 -10.29 29.03
C ALA A 282 -9.72 -10.99 29.23
N ASN A 283 -10.61 -10.44 30.07
CA ASN A 283 -11.91 -11.02 30.40
C ASN A 283 -13.06 -10.41 29.59
N LYS A 284 -12.78 -9.36 28.81
CA LYS A 284 -13.78 -8.70 27.97
C LYS A 284 -14.03 -9.51 26.69
N ARG A 285 -15.22 -9.29 26.13
CA ARG A 285 -15.58 -9.73 24.80
C ARG A 285 -15.30 -8.61 23.81
N TRP A 286 -14.69 -8.96 22.69
CA TRP A 286 -14.25 -8.02 21.68
C TRP A 286 -15.01 -8.26 20.38
N ARG A 287 -15.43 -7.19 19.72
CA ARG A 287 -16.03 -7.23 18.39
C ARG A 287 -15.10 -6.57 17.39
N ASN A 288 -14.76 -7.27 16.32
CA ASN A 288 -14.06 -6.70 15.20
C ASN A 288 -15.03 -5.79 14.42
N LEU A 289 -14.79 -4.48 14.47
CA LEU A 289 -15.65 -3.48 13.84
C LEU A 289 -15.62 -3.54 12.32
N LEU A 290 -14.63 -4.22 11.74
CA LEU A 290 -14.46 -4.37 10.29
C LEU A 290 -15.13 -5.63 9.75
N THR A 291 -15.30 -6.68 10.55
CA THR A 291 -15.87 -7.96 10.10
C THR A 291 -17.17 -8.32 10.81
N GLY A 292 -17.46 -7.67 11.94
CA GLY A 292 -18.55 -8.02 12.84
C GLY A 292 -18.28 -9.25 13.72
N GLU A 293 -17.16 -9.96 13.51
CA GLU A 293 -16.80 -11.16 14.27
C GLU A 293 -16.50 -10.82 15.73
N THR A 294 -16.93 -11.70 16.63
CA THR A 294 -16.71 -11.58 18.07
C THR A 294 -15.62 -12.55 18.52
N MET A 295 -14.78 -12.11 19.45
CA MET A 295 -13.65 -12.88 19.96
C MET A 295 -13.46 -12.65 21.47
N THR A 296 -12.85 -13.64 22.12
CA THR A 296 -12.52 -13.63 23.55
C THR A 296 -11.10 -14.14 23.74
N ALA A 297 -10.40 -13.60 24.73
CA ALA A 297 -9.07 -14.08 25.05
C ALA A 297 -9.14 -15.50 25.63
N THR A 298 -8.17 -16.34 25.26
CA THR A 298 -7.89 -17.61 25.96
C THR A 298 -6.58 -17.44 26.71
N GLU A 299 -6.60 -17.61 28.03
CA GLU A 299 -5.43 -17.38 28.90
C GLU A 299 -4.80 -15.99 28.71
N GLY A 300 -5.66 -14.97 28.48
CA GLY A 300 -5.23 -13.58 28.25
C GLY A 300 -4.60 -13.32 26.89
N LYS A 301 -4.73 -14.23 25.92
CA LYS A 301 -4.18 -14.09 24.57
C LYS A 301 -5.25 -14.21 23.47
N MET A 302 -5.05 -13.51 22.36
CA MET A 302 -5.83 -13.67 21.13
C MET A 302 -4.89 -13.94 19.94
N ARG A 303 -5.16 -14.98 19.17
CA ARG A 303 -4.31 -15.41 18.03
C ARG A 303 -4.53 -14.51 16.83
N LEU A 304 -3.44 -14.03 16.20
CA LEU A 304 -3.54 -13.20 15.00
C LEU A 304 -4.18 -13.95 13.83
N GLY A 305 -3.93 -15.26 13.71
CA GLY A 305 -4.55 -16.10 12.69
C GLY A 305 -6.06 -16.11 12.76
N GLU A 306 -6.65 -16.01 13.95
CA GLU A 306 -8.11 -15.92 14.15
C GLU A 306 -8.61 -14.48 13.91
N ILE A 307 -7.88 -13.49 14.43
CA ILE A 307 -8.27 -12.07 14.34
C ILE A 307 -8.26 -11.55 12.90
N LEU A 308 -7.29 -11.97 12.09
CA LEU A 308 -7.01 -11.45 10.76
C LEU A 308 -7.44 -12.40 9.63
N GLN A 309 -8.26 -13.42 9.92
CA GLN A 309 -8.66 -14.42 8.92
C GLN A 309 -9.58 -13.83 7.82
N SER A 310 -10.41 -12.85 8.19
CA SER A 310 -11.48 -12.30 7.35
C SER A 310 -11.18 -10.90 6.82
N PHE A 311 -10.17 -10.22 7.37
CA PHE A 311 -9.74 -8.89 6.93
C PHE A 311 -8.24 -8.65 7.14
N PRO A 312 -7.55 -7.87 6.28
CA PRO A 312 -6.09 -7.67 6.35
C PRO A 312 -5.57 -7.02 7.63
N VAL A 313 -6.42 -6.27 8.32
CA VAL A 313 -6.13 -5.52 9.55
C VAL A 313 -7.29 -5.73 10.52
N ALA A 314 -7.14 -5.39 11.79
CA ALA A 314 -8.24 -5.52 12.74
C ALA A 314 -8.39 -4.29 13.64
N LEU A 315 -9.65 -3.96 13.90
CA LEU A 315 -10.07 -2.92 14.82
C LEU A 315 -11.10 -3.52 15.77
N LEU A 316 -10.68 -3.85 16.98
CA LEU A 316 -11.50 -4.57 17.95
C LEU A 316 -11.98 -3.61 19.03
N ALA A 317 -13.29 -3.47 19.20
CA ALA A 317 -13.86 -2.73 20.33
C ALA A 317 -14.42 -3.68 21.37
N THR A 318 -14.37 -3.31 22.64
CA THR A 318 -15.12 -4.04 23.66
C THR A 318 -16.62 -3.94 23.40
N GLU A 319 -17.32 -5.07 23.48
CA GLU A 319 -18.79 -5.04 23.52
C GLU A 319 -19.23 -4.47 24.87
N GLY A 320 -20.15 -3.49 24.83
CA GLY A 320 -20.80 -2.99 26.04
C GLY A 320 -21.47 -4.16 26.76
N SER A 321 -21.22 -4.27 28.06
CA SER A 321 -21.88 -5.23 28.95
C SER A 321 -23.38 -4.98 29.08
#